data_AF-A0A0C2CQS1-F1
#
_entry.id   AF-A0A0C2CQS1-F1
#
_cell.length_a   1.000
_cell.length_b   1.000
_cell.length_c   1.000
_cell.angle_alpha   90.00
_cell.angle_beta   90.00
_cell.angle_gamma   90.00
#
_symmetry.space_group_name_H-M   'P 1'
#
loop_
_entity.id
_entity.type
_entity.pdbx_description
1 polymer ?
#
loop_
_entity_poly.entity_id
_entity_poly.type
_entity_poly.pdbx_seq_one_letter_code
_entity_poly.pdbx_strand_id
1 'polypeptide(L)' 'MHGVAVDKEPVLIVMELLKIGDFGLTREGDIYHMATTRKLPIKWIPPEIIVNNTFSFKSDVWSFGILGK' A
#
# COMPACT_ATOMS: atom_id res chain seq x y z
N MET A 1 -7.97 2.17 -11.29
CA MET A 1 -8.08 2.24 -9.82
C MET A 1 -7.27 3.43 -9.37
N HIS A 2 -7.91 4.52 -8.92
CA HIS A 2 -7.25 5.70 -8.33
C HIS A 2 -7.32 5.57 -6.79
N GLY A 3 -6.75 4.49 -6.27
CA GLY A 3 -6.87 4.14 -4.86
C GLY A 3 -5.50 3.97 -4.23
N VAL A 4 -5.29 4.61 -3.08
CA VAL A 4 -4.08 4.51 -2.28
C VAL A 4 -4.27 3.41 -1.25
N ALA A 5 -3.43 2.36 -1.29
CA ALA A 5 -3.51 1.24 -0.35
C ALA A 5 -2.68 1.54 0.91
N VAL A 6 -3.34 1.48 2.06
CA VAL A 6 -2.71 1.56 3.39
C VAL A 6 -2.54 0.12 3.88
N ASP A 7 -1.31 -0.34 4.05
CA ASP A 7 -0.95 -1.71 4.47
C ASP A 7 -1.29 -2.82 3.46
N LYS A 8 -0.27 -3.25 2.72
CA LYS A 8 -0.36 -4.42 1.83
C LYS A 8 -0.14 -5.69 2.65
N GLU A 9 -1.22 -6.30 3.11
CA GLU A 9 -1.24 -7.74 3.40
C GLU A 9 -1.39 -8.52 2.08
N PRO A 10 -0.87 -9.76 1.99
CA PRO A 10 -0.65 -10.43 0.72
C PRO A 10 -1.95 -10.77 0.00
N VAL A 11 -1.90 -10.49 -1.30
CA VAL A 11 -2.95 -10.65 -2.29
C VAL A 11 -3.32 -12.13 -2.51
N LEU A 12 -4.62 -12.41 -2.51
CA LEU A 12 -5.20 -13.73 -2.77
C LEU A 12 -4.76 -14.28 -4.14
N ILE A 13 -4.05 -15.40 -4.15
CA ILE A 13 -3.67 -16.12 -5.37
C ILE A 13 -4.84 -17.02 -5.77
N VAL A 14 -5.45 -16.77 -6.93
CA VAL A 14 -6.42 -17.67 -7.55
C VAL A 14 -5.84 -18.14 -8.88
N MET A 15 -5.41 -19.41 -8.92
CA MET A 15 -5.05 -20.24 -10.09
C MET A 15 -4.62 -19.46 -11.36
N GLU A 16 -3.31 -19.42 -11.61
CA GLU A 16 -2.61 -18.84 -12.78
C GLU A 16 -2.81 -17.34 -13.08
N LEU A 17 -3.70 -16.63 -12.38
CA LEU A 17 -3.91 -15.19 -12.52
C LEU A 17 -3.72 -14.45 -11.20
N LEU A 18 -2.74 -13.56 -11.13
CA LEU A 18 -2.58 -12.64 -10.00
C LEU A 18 -3.71 -11.60 -10.03
N LYS A 19 -4.66 -11.72 -9.11
CA LYS A 19 -5.74 -10.75 -8.91
C LYS A 19 -5.52 -10.03 -7.60
N ILE A 20 -5.42 -8.69 -7.63
CA ILE A 20 -5.32 -7.88 -6.43
C ILE A 20 -6.64 -8.02 -5.65
N GLY A 21 -6.53 -8.38 -4.37
CA GLY A 21 -7.64 -8.52 -3.43
C GLY A 21 -7.32 -7.81 -2.11
N ASP A 22 -8.30 -7.77 -1.22
CA ASP A 22 -8.30 -7.01 0.04
C ASP A 22 -8.22 -5.48 -0.13
N PHE A 23 -9.37 -4.87 -0.43
CA PHE A 23 -9.51 -3.43 -0.56
C PHE A 23 -9.92 -2.74 0.76
N GLY A 24 -9.92 -3.45 1.90
CA GLY A 24 -10.46 -2.95 3.18
C GLY A 24 -9.81 -1.65 3.66
N LEU A 25 -8.58 -1.40 3.22
CA LEU A 25 -7.79 -0.22 3.57
C LEU A 25 -7.54 0.73 2.38
N THR A 26 -8.15 0.45 1.22
CA THR A 26 -8.04 1.33 0.05
C THR A 26 -8.80 2.63 0.30
N ARG A 27 -8.25 3.74 -0.17
CA ARG A 27 -8.89 5.07 -0.16
C ARG A 27 -8.87 5.65 -1.56
N GLU A 28 -10.00 6.17 -2.02
CA GLU A 28 -10.07 6.88 -3.30
C GLU A 28 -9.33 8.22 -3.21
N GLY A 29 -8.55 8.55 -4.25
CA GLY A 29 -7.78 9.77 -4.36
C GLY A 29 -6.31 9.50 -4.72
N ASP A 30 -5.58 10.57 -5.06
CA ASP A 30 -4.17 10.47 -5.46
C ASP A 30 -3.22 10.43 -4.26
N ILE A 31 -3.64 11.04 -3.15
CA ILE A 31 -2.86 11.21 -1.93
C ILE A 31 -3.76 10.95 -0.73
N TYR A 32 -3.28 10.13 0.20
CA TYR A 32 -3.90 9.89 1.49
C TYR A 32 -2.96 10.31 2.62
N HIS A 33 -3.42 11.21 3.48
CA HIS A 33 -2.72 11.57 4.70
C HIS A 33 -3.30 10.80 5.89
N MET A 34 -2.48 9.99 6.54
CA MET A 34 -2.92 9.20 7.68
C MET A 34 -3.03 10.09 8.92
N ALA A 35 -4.25 10.29 9.40
CA ALA A 35 -4.56 11.18 10.54
C ALA A 35 -4.00 10.68 11.89
N THR A 36 -3.71 9.39 12.02
CA THR A 36 -3.21 8.78 13.25
C THR A 36 -2.16 7.76 12.91
N THR A 37 -0.96 7.89 13.48
CA THR A 37 0.12 6.91 13.32
C THR A 37 -0.33 5.54 13.81
N ARG A 38 -0.24 4.53 12.94
CA ARG A 38 -0.59 3.13 13.21
C ARG A 38 0.70 2.30 13.21
N LYS A 39 0.65 1.11 13.79
CA LYS A 39 1.76 0.16 13.66
C LYS A 39 1.73 -0.40 12.23
N LEU A 40 2.62 0.13 11.39
CA LEU A 40 2.79 -0.29 10.01
C LEU A 40 4.04 -1.21 9.90
N PRO A 41 4.09 -2.13 8.94
CA PRO A 41 5.23 -3.04 8.76
C PRO A 41 6.43 -2.33 8.11
N ILE A 42 7.36 -1.80 8.92
CA ILE A 42 8.49 -0.92 8.50
C ILE A 42 9.22 -1.39 7.22
N LYS A 43 9.43 -2.70 7.05
CA LYS A 43 10.13 -3.27 5.88
C LYS A 43 9.46 -2.96 4.54
N TRP A 44 8.17 -2.66 4.53
CA TRP A 44 7.33 -2.49 3.35
C TRP A 44 6.87 -1.03 3.15
N ILE A 45 7.29 -0.15 4.05
CA ILE A 45 6.89 1.26 4.06
C ILE A 45 7.96 2.09 3.33
N PRO A 46 7.58 2.89 2.34
CA PRO A 46 8.47 3.84 1.71
C PRO A 46 8.76 5.05 2.62
N PRO A 47 9.90 5.72 2.43
CA PRO A 47 10.37 6.77 3.35
C PRO A 47 9.39 7.94 3.50
N GLU A 48 8.62 8.30 2.48
CA GLU A 48 7.65 9.40 2.55
C GLU A 48 6.50 9.14 3.54
N ILE A 49 6.13 7.87 3.76
CA ILE A 49 5.11 7.51 4.75
C ILE A 49 5.68 7.63 6.16
N ILE A 50 6.97 7.30 6.36
CA ILE A 50 7.63 7.40 7.66
C ILE A 50 7.74 8.86 8.12
N VAL A 51 8.04 9.78 7.19
CA VAL A 51 8.24 11.19 7.53
C VAL A 51 6.92 11.96 7.55
N ASN A 52 6.04 11.74 6.57
CA ASN A 52 4.89 12.61 6.34
C ASN A 52 3.55 11.90 6.53
N ASN A 53 3.52 10.62 6.92
CA ASN A 53 2.30 9.80 6.96
C ASN A 53 1.48 9.89 5.66
N THR A 54 2.16 10.06 4.53
CA THR A 54 1.55 10.39 3.24
C THR A 54 1.69 9.21 2.29
N PHE A 55 0.56 8.63 1.92
CA PHE A 55 0.48 7.53 0.99
C PHE A 55 0.09 8.08 -0.39
N SER A 56 0.71 7.56 -1.45
CA SER A 56 0.43 7.94 -2.83
C SER A 56 0.61 6.75 -3.78
N PHE A 57 0.29 6.95 -5.07
CA PHE A 57 0.61 5.99 -6.11
C PHE A 57 2.10 5.58 -6.13
N LYS A 58 3.03 6.47 -5.76
CA LYS A 58 4.47 6.14 -5.69
C LYS A 58 4.78 5.18 -4.54
N SER A 59 4.05 5.33 -3.43
CA SER A 59 4.15 4.42 -2.29
C SER A 59 3.68 3.02 -2.67
N ASP A 60 2.62 2.92 -3.50
CA ASP A 60 2.15 1.64 -4.03
C ASP A 60 3.18 0.93 -4.91
N VAL A 61 3.89 1.68 -5.75
CA VAL A 61 4.97 1.18 -6.61
C VAL A 61 6.15 0.69 -5.77
N TRP A 62 6.53 1.40 -4.72
CA TRP A 62 7.60 0.99 -3.81
C TRP A 62 7.30 -0.38 -3.18
N SER A 63 6.14 -0.52 -2.55
CA SER A 63 5.77 -1.76 -1.87
C SER A 63 5.65 -2.94 -2.85
N PHE A 64 5.24 -2.69 -4.10
CA PHE A 64 5.26 -3.73 -5.15
C PHE A 64 6.70 -4.15 -5.51
N GLY A 65 7.64 -3.20 -5.59
CA GLY A 65 9.05 -3.49 -5.85
C GLY A 65 9.73 -4.33 -4.76
N ILE A 66 9.28 -4.22 -3.51
CA ILE A 66 9.75 -5.08 -2.41
C ILE A 66 9.19 -6.51 -2.54
N LEU A 67 7.95 -6.67 -3.01
CA LEU A 67 7.30 -7.99 -3.16
C LEU A 67 7.94 -8.85 -4.26
N GLY A 68 8.55 -8.21 -5.26
CA GLY A 68 9.21 -8.88 -6.38
C GLY A 68 10.65 -9.35 -6.10
N LYS A 69 11.14 -9.24 -4.86
CA LYS A 69 12.40 -9.83 -4.41
C LYS A 69 12.17 -11.12 -3.64
#